data_AF-A0AAC8TIL6-F1
#
_entry.id   AF-A0AAC8TIL6-F1
#
_cell.length_a   1.000
_cell.length_b   1.000
_cell.length_c   1.000
_cell.angle_alpha   90.00
_cell.angle_beta   90.00
_cell.angle_gamma   90.00
#
_symmetry.space_group_name_H-M   'P 1'
#
loop_
_entity.id
_entity.type
_entity.pdbx_description
1 polymer ?
#
loop_
_entity_poly.entity_id
_entity_poly.type
_entity_poly.pdbx_seq_one_letter_code
_entity_poly.pdbx_strand_id
1 'polypeptide(L)'
;MIPFGAIIGVIVAIRLLSKNQGGQQPQASPYATKASYLLLTFVLLFPVTLFAWLGILAGVWFFVPVFPLGIAMCFPWTVARRVFIPLGWPRWASRFGYLAMASWGSDPRGGVALAAAWALLRARNPSAEERTLVEAKLEEADSPLRGAGIVAHGLMAASRGDLETARVLCRSVSLLDRRVAPRLARKLALEWCLADAAAHGRWREVLELSLKGSGSYSLAAFFRASARRVLSEPRAGRFPLVVWWVLALRWWATWPLLKRAWRTPPRGFSLLDLEAGETQAAADPLARALELHAALARVPAGHEAMALSAAAVAWDEALSSSKVQDLAGERAQGLGPQAGAEALDVLEEEVAEELAAWALAREVRLAQLEPGSEMVENVAYRVRNELLERIESAAQDVAYRLAERRPLSSEEEWRHFLALQQQCTLATNLGGLEVRRLAFDAVNVPLCNLGAWLFNERQEKAIANGMFRWLLEESRDVGTEEDCRRYQNNVGCNP
;
A
#
# COMPACT_ATOMS: atom_id res chain seq x y z
N MET A 1 33.08 41.40 18.12
CA MET A 1 32.41 42.14 17.03
C MET A 1 32.09 41.17 15.91
N ILE A 2 30.81 40.86 15.68
CA ILE A 2 30.39 40.07 14.52
C ILE A 2 30.59 40.97 13.28
N PRO A 3 31.24 40.51 12.20
CA PRO A 3 31.52 41.37 11.05
C PRO A 3 30.22 41.63 10.30
N PHE A 4 29.55 42.73 10.64
CA PHE A 4 28.34 43.22 9.94
C PHE A 4 28.54 43.31 8.42
N GLY A 5 29.77 43.54 7.96
CA GLY A 5 30.12 43.56 6.54
C GLY A 5 29.84 42.24 5.80
N ALA A 6 29.98 41.08 6.44
CA ALA A 6 29.71 39.79 5.80
C ALA A 6 28.20 39.57 5.58
N ILE A 7 27.38 39.96 6.57
CA ILE A 7 25.91 39.85 6.50
C ILE A 7 25.36 40.81 5.42
N ILE A 8 25.86 42.05 5.40
CA ILE A 8 25.47 43.04 4.39
C ILE A 8 25.90 42.57 2.99
N GLY A 9 27.11 42.01 2.85
CA GLY A 9 27.60 41.46 1.57
C GLY A 9 26.71 40.35 1.01
N VAL A 10 26.25 39.42 1.86
CA VAL A 10 25.32 38.35 1.45
C VAL A 10 23.95 38.91 1.05
N ILE A 11 23.40 39.88 1.80
CA ILE A 11 22.11 40.51 1.47
C ILE A 11 22.19 41.26 0.13
N VAL A 12 23.29 41.97 -0.13
CA VAL A 12 23.52 42.68 -1.39
C VAL A 12 23.70 41.71 -2.55
N ALA A 13 24.44 40.63 -2.38
CA ALA A 13 24.61 39.59 -3.41
C ALA A 13 23.27 38.92 -3.77
N ILE A 14 22.43 38.61 -2.78
CA ILE A 14 21.09 38.04 -3.01
C ILE A 14 20.19 39.03 -3.76
N ARG A 15 20.21 40.32 -3.40
CA ARG A 15 19.45 41.36 -4.13
C ARG A 15 19.94 41.59 -5.55
N LEU A 16 21.25 41.51 -5.79
CA LEU A 16 21.82 41.65 -7.14
C LEU A 16 21.45 40.45 -8.03
N LEU A 17 21.47 39.24 -7.48
CA LEU A 17 21.03 38.04 -8.18
C LEU A 17 19.52 38.06 -8.51
N SER A 18 18.68 38.67 -7.66
CA SER A 18 17.24 38.77 -7.92
C SER A 18 16.87 39.85 -8.94
N LYS A 19 17.70 40.89 -9.09
CA LYS A 19 17.38 42.04 -9.98
C LYS A 19 17.63 41.75 -11.47
N ASN A 20 18.47 40.76 -11.79
CA ASN A 20 18.79 40.39 -13.18
C ASN A 20 17.74 39.49 -13.88
N GLN A 21 16.59 39.22 -13.26
CA GLN A 21 15.54 38.37 -13.82
C GLN A 21 14.32 39.15 -14.37
N GLY A 22 14.43 40.47 -14.52
CA GLY A 22 13.34 41.31 -15.02
C GLY A 22 13.11 41.18 -16.52
N GLY A 23 12.12 40.39 -16.95
CA GLY A 23 11.67 40.39 -18.35
C GLY A 23 10.64 39.32 -18.73
N GLN A 24 10.58 38.18 -18.04
CA GLN A 24 9.57 37.15 -18.26
C GLN A 24 8.78 36.94 -16.98
N GLN A 25 7.45 36.89 -17.05
CA GLN A 25 6.61 36.48 -15.91
C GLN A 25 7.18 35.17 -15.37
N PRO A 26 7.83 35.19 -14.19
CA PRO A 26 8.56 34.03 -13.74
C PRO A 26 7.51 33.05 -13.24
N GLN A 27 7.30 31.97 -13.98
CA GLN A 27 7.06 30.69 -13.33
C GLN A 27 8.30 30.46 -12.46
N ALA A 28 8.26 30.99 -11.23
CA ALA A 28 9.38 30.97 -10.30
C ALA A 28 9.74 29.51 -10.10
N SER A 29 10.81 29.11 -10.78
CA SER A 29 11.28 27.75 -10.77
C SER A 29 11.54 27.38 -9.30
N PRO A 30 10.87 26.35 -8.73
CA PRO A 30 10.99 25.98 -7.33
C PRO A 30 12.43 25.60 -6.92
N TYR A 31 13.36 25.57 -7.88
CA TYR A 31 14.78 25.38 -7.70
C TYR A 31 15.53 26.65 -7.26
N ALA A 32 15.10 27.86 -7.64
CA ALA A 32 15.77 29.11 -7.24
C ALA A 32 15.68 29.35 -5.72
N THR A 33 14.53 29.00 -5.12
CA THR A 33 14.29 29.08 -3.67
C THR A 33 15.12 28.07 -2.87
N LYS A 34 15.52 26.95 -3.49
CA LYS A 34 16.36 25.93 -2.84
C LYS A 34 17.80 26.41 -2.70
N ALA A 35 18.36 27.06 -3.73
CA ALA A 35 19.72 27.54 -3.71
C ALA A 35 19.93 28.64 -2.67
N SER A 36 19.01 29.59 -2.57
CA SER A 36 19.07 30.66 -1.56
C SER A 36 18.91 30.14 -0.13
N TYR A 37 18.01 29.17 0.10
CA TYR A 37 17.88 28.53 1.41
C TYR A 37 19.13 27.74 1.79
N LEU A 38 19.70 26.96 0.87
CA LEU A 38 20.93 26.22 1.12
C LEU A 38 22.09 27.18 1.40
N LEU A 39 22.24 28.25 0.62
CA LEU A 39 23.24 29.28 0.85
C LEU A 39 23.06 29.92 2.24
N LEU A 40 21.86 30.37 2.58
CA LEU A 40 21.57 30.95 3.89
C LEU A 40 21.88 29.96 5.02
N THR A 41 21.49 28.70 4.87
CA THR A 41 21.68 27.68 5.89
C THR A 41 23.16 27.34 6.09
N PHE A 42 23.91 27.14 5.01
CA PHE A 42 25.32 26.74 5.09
C PHE A 42 26.28 27.90 5.35
N VAL A 43 25.97 29.10 4.84
CA VAL A 43 26.87 30.27 4.97
C VAL A 43 26.59 31.07 6.25
N LEU A 44 25.33 31.16 6.67
CA LEU A 44 24.96 31.96 7.84
C LEU A 44 24.68 31.08 9.06
N LEU A 45 23.70 30.18 8.95
CA LEU A 45 23.18 29.47 10.12
C LEU A 45 24.17 28.44 10.66
N PHE A 46 24.82 27.67 9.80
CA PHE A 46 25.78 26.65 10.23
C PHE A 46 27.00 27.23 10.95
N PRO A 47 27.68 28.28 10.45
CA PRO A 47 28.81 28.89 11.16
C PRO A 47 28.39 29.54 12.49
N VAL A 48 27.23 30.20 12.54
CA VAL A 48 26.71 30.79 13.79
C VAL A 48 26.41 29.70 14.81
N THR A 49 25.83 28.58 14.39
CA THR A 49 25.55 27.42 15.26
C THR A 49 26.84 26.78 15.77
N LEU A 50 27.83 26.62 14.89
CA LEU A 50 29.15 26.08 15.25
C LEU A 50 29.88 27.01 16.22
N PHE A 51 29.83 28.33 15.98
CA PHE A 51 30.42 29.32 16.88
C PHE A 51 29.75 29.30 18.26
N ALA A 52 28.42 29.22 18.31
CA ALA A 52 27.68 29.09 19.56
C ALA A 52 28.09 27.80 20.32
N TRP A 53 28.26 26.68 19.61
CA TRP A 53 28.74 25.43 20.21
C TRP A 53 30.15 25.56 20.80
N LEU A 54 31.09 26.15 20.07
CA LEU A 54 32.44 26.41 20.55
C LEU A 54 32.45 27.36 21.75
N GLY A 55 31.58 28.37 21.76
CA GLY A 55 31.40 29.27 22.89
C GLY A 55 30.91 28.55 24.15
N ILE A 56 29.98 27.60 24.02
CA ILE A 56 29.53 26.75 25.15
C ILE A 56 30.69 25.92 25.69
N LEU A 57 31.49 25.30 24.80
CA LEU A 57 32.68 24.53 25.22
C LEU A 57 33.74 25.41 25.91
N ALA A 58 33.81 26.70 25.56
CA ALA A 58 34.67 27.68 26.20
C ALA A 58 34.11 28.26 27.52
N GLY A 59 32.97 27.74 28.01
CA GLY A 59 32.35 28.18 29.27
C GLY A 59 31.49 29.44 29.14
N VAL A 60 31.22 29.90 27.92
CA VAL A 60 30.38 31.08 27.67
C VAL A 60 28.91 30.65 27.58
N TRP A 61 28.25 30.57 28.73
CA TRP A 61 26.86 30.10 28.86
C TRP A 61 25.82 30.94 28.12
N PHE A 62 26.15 32.16 27.70
CA PHE A 62 25.29 33.02 26.88
C PHE A 62 24.85 32.36 25.56
N PHE A 63 25.64 31.43 25.01
CA PHE A 63 25.33 30.75 23.75
C PHE A 63 24.37 29.55 23.89
N VAL A 64 24.07 29.12 25.13
CA VAL A 64 23.17 27.97 25.39
C VAL A 64 21.81 28.08 24.70
N PRO A 65 21.07 29.21 24.72
CA PRO A 65 19.79 29.30 24.00
C PRO A 65 19.95 29.41 22.48
N VAL A 66 21.07 29.95 22.00
CA VAL A 66 21.33 30.16 20.56
C VAL A 66 21.63 28.83 19.86
N PHE A 67 22.39 27.95 20.50
CA PHE A 67 22.78 26.67 19.94
C PHE A 67 21.63 25.73 19.54
N PRO A 68 20.63 25.42 20.39
CA PRO A 68 19.51 24.55 20.01
C PRO A 68 18.63 25.19 18.94
N LEU A 69 18.49 26.53 18.94
CA LEU A 69 17.81 27.24 17.86
C LEU A 69 18.56 27.10 16.54
N GLY A 70 19.89 27.25 16.57
CA GLY A 70 20.77 27.03 15.42
C GLY A 70 20.65 25.61 14.86
N ILE A 71 20.73 24.59 15.72
CA ILE A 71 20.50 23.19 15.34
C ILE A 71 19.11 23.02 14.71
N ALA A 72 18.08 23.62 15.30
CA ALA A 72 16.72 23.50 14.81
C ALA A 72 16.56 24.09 13.40
N MET A 73 17.26 25.17 13.09
CA MET A 73 17.25 25.77 11.76
C MET A 73 18.16 25.04 10.76
N CYS A 74 19.29 24.46 11.19
CA CYS A 74 20.17 23.67 10.33
C CYS A 74 19.59 22.29 10.00
N PHE A 75 18.84 21.68 10.92
CA PHE A 75 18.27 20.34 10.77
C PHE A 75 16.77 20.30 11.07
N PRO A 76 15.96 21.08 10.32
CA PRO A 76 14.55 21.29 10.64
C PRO A 76 13.75 19.99 10.63
N TRP A 77 14.07 19.06 9.71
CA TRP A 77 13.43 17.74 9.68
C TRP A 77 13.74 16.89 10.91
N THR A 78 14.98 16.93 11.40
CA THR A 78 15.38 16.18 12.60
C THR A 78 14.60 16.68 13.81
N VAL A 79 14.42 18.00 13.94
CA VAL A 79 13.62 18.59 15.03
C VAL A 79 12.14 18.26 14.87
N ALA A 80 11.56 18.39 13.68
CA ALA A 80 10.19 17.95 13.42
C ALA A 80 9.98 16.49 13.85
N ARG A 81 10.86 15.59 13.42
CA ARG A 81 10.76 14.15 13.67
C ARG A 81 11.02 13.73 15.11
N ARG A 82 11.94 14.40 15.82
CA ARG A 82 12.37 14.00 17.17
C ARG A 82 11.62 14.75 18.28
N VAL A 83 11.06 15.91 17.99
CA VAL A 83 10.41 16.77 18.98
C VAL A 83 8.93 16.95 18.65
N PHE A 84 8.58 17.63 17.56
CA PHE A 84 7.20 18.06 17.32
C PHE A 84 6.25 16.93 16.94
N ILE A 85 6.70 15.96 16.14
CA ILE A 85 5.88 14.79 15.77
C ILE A 85 5.59 13.90 16.99
N PRO A 86 6.58 13.49 17.81
CA PRO A 86 6.30 12.70 19.02
C PRO A 86 5.43 13.42 20.05
N LEU A 87 5.54 14.75 20.16
CA LEU A 87 4.70 15.57 21.03
C LEU A 87 3.28 15.79 20.49
N GLY A 88 3.04 15.44 19.23
CA GLY A 88 1.76 15.61 18.56
C GLY A 88 1.38 17.07 18.33
N TRP A 89 2.31 17.89 17.83
CA TRP A 89 2.08 19.32 17.54
C TRP A 89 2.05 19.61 16.03
N PRO A 90 0.90 19.53 15.35
CA PRO A 90 0.81 19.63 13.89
C PRO A 90 1.28 20.98 13.35
N ARG A 91 0.97 22.08 14.04
CA ARG A 91 1.36 23.45 13.64
C ARG A 91 2.88 23.62 13.56
N TRP A 92 3.61 23.07 14.53
CA TRP A 92 5.07 23.16 14.54
C TRP A 92 5.72 22.15 13.60
N ALA A 93 5.15 20.94 13.53
CA ALA A 93 5.61 19.93 12.59
C ALA A 93 5.49 20.40 11.14
N SER A 94 4.38 21.07 10.77
CA SER A 94 4.19 21.63 9.42
C SER A 94 5.17 22.77 9.11
N ARG A 95 5.36 23.72 10.04
CA ARG A 95 6.34 24.81 9.90
C ARG A 95 7.76 24.29 9.70
N PHE A 96 8.18 23.30 10.49
CA PHE A 96 9.50 22.69 10.34
C PHE A 96 9.58 21.76 9.12
N GLY A 97 8.47 21.15 8.71
CA GLY A 97 8.34 20.45 7.43
C GLY A 97 8.59 21.39 6.25
N TYR A 98 8.12 22.63 6.34
CA TYR A 98 8.34 23.69 5.34
C TYR A 98 9.81 24.12 5.33
N LEU A 99 10.42 24.37 6.48
CA LEU A 99 11.86 24.65 6.55
C LEU A 99 12.71 23.47 6.00
N ALA A 100 12.19 22.25 6.10
CA ALA A 100 12.82 21.05 5.56
C ALA A 100 12.57 20.81 4.05
N MET A 101 12.20 21.84 3.27
CA MET A 101 11.98 21.74 1.81
C MET A 101 13.07 20.95 1.06
N ALA A 102 14.35 21.10 1.44
CA ALA A 102 15.46 20.36 0.83
C ALA A 102 15.37 18.83 1.05
N SER A 103 14.84 18.39 2.19
CA SER A 103 14.66 16.95 2.50
C SER A 103 13.52 16.32 1.70
N TRP A 104 12.53 17.13 1.33
CA TRP A 104 11.36 16.70 0.55
C TRP A 104 11.56 16.78 -0.95
N GLY A 105 12.65 17.41 -1.42
CA GLY A 105 13.05 17.38 -2.82
C GLY A 105 11.97 17.91 -3.76
N SER A 106 11.35 17.02 -4.53
CA SER A 106 10.32 17.34 -5.51
C SER A 106 8.92 17.55 -4.92
N ASP A 107 8.68 17.21 -3.66
CA ASP A 107 7.34 17.30 -3.06
C ASP A 107 7.35 18.07 -1.72
N PRO A 108 7.66 19.38 -1.74
CA PRO A 108 7.71 20.18 -0.52
C PRO A 108 6.34 20.36 0.13
N ARG A 109 5.26 20.55 -0.65
CA ARG A 109 3.89 20.73 -0.13
C ARG A 109 3.40 19.45 0.54
N GLY A 110 3.55 18.31 -0.11
CA GLY A 110 3.26 17.01 0.48
C GLY A 110 4.11 16.73 1.71
N GLY A 111 5.38 17.17 1.74
CA GLY A 111 6.24 17.07 2.92
C GLY A 111 5.74 17.85 4.14
N VAL A 112 5.18 19.05 3.92
CA VAL A 112 4.53 19.86 4.97
C VAL A 112 3.29 19.15 5.50
N ALA A 113 2.40 18.71 4.59
CA ALA A 113 1.18 18.01 4.95
C ALA A 113 1.50 16.70 5.70
N LEU A 114 2.49 15.94 5.23
CA LEU A 114 2.96 14.70 5.85
C LEU A 114 3.46 14.91 7.27
N ALA A 115 4.25 15.97 7.52
CA ALA A 115 4.73 16.28 8.87
C ALA A 115 3.57 16.62 9.81
N ALA A 116 2.58 17.38 9.31
CA ALA A 116 1.39 17.76 10.06
C ALA A 116 0.52 16.54 10.40
N ALA A 117 0.19 15.71 9.40
CA ALA A 117 -0.60 14.49 9.55
C ALA A 117 0.08 13.48 10.49
N TRP A 118 1.41 13.36 10.40
CA TRP A 118 2.15 12.45 11.29
C TRP A 118 2.14 12.92 12.75
N ALA A 119 2.26 14.24 12.99
CA ALA A 119 2.10 14.79 14.33
C ALA A 119 0.67 14.61 14.86
N LEU A 120 -0.34 14.85 14.01
CA LEU A 120 -1.75 14.65 14.39
C LEU A 120 -2.03 13.20 14.82
N LEU A 121 -1.49 12.22 14.08
CA LEU A 121 -1.58 10.79 14.42
C LEU A 121 -0.95 10.44 15.80
N ARG A 122 -0.04 11.28 16.30
CA ARG A 122 0.61 11.10 17.62
C ARG A 122 -0.07 11.89 18.73
N ALA A 123 -0.93 12.84 18.40
CA ALA A 123 -1.67 13.61 19.38
C ALA A 123 -2.65 12.69 20.12
N ARG A 124 -2.70 12.78 21.45
CA ARG A 124 -3.61 11.95 22.26
C ARG A 124 -5.08 12.37 22.08
N ASN A 125 -5.33 13.68 22.05
CA ASN A 125 -6.65 14.29 21.90
C ASN A 125 -6.53 15.50 20.95
N PRO A 126 -6.42 15.29 19.62
CA PRO A 126 -6.30 16.38 18.68
C PRO A 126 -7.57 17.23 18.66
N SER A 127 -7.43 18.56 18.72
CA SER A 127 -8.57 19.47 18.66
C SER A 127 -9.21 19.49 17.26
N ALA A 128 -10.47 19.92 17.16
CA ALA A 128 -11.13 20.08 15.86
C ALA A 128 -10.35 21.06 14.96
N GLU A 129 -9.84 22.16 15.51
CA GLU A 129 -9.00 23.12 14.79
C GLU A 129 -7.72 22.49 14.23
N GLU A 130 -7.08 21.59 14.98
CA GLU A 130 -5.87 20.91 14.51
C GLU A 130 -6.17 19.97 13.34
N ARG A 131 -7.32 19.28 13.36
CA ARG A 131 -7.77 18.43 12.25
C ARG A 131 -8.05 19.28 11.01
N THR A 132 -8.83 20.35 11.13
CA THR A 132 -9.12 21.27 10.02
C THR A 132 -7.85 21.89 9.45
N LEU A 133 -6.87 22.23 10.29
CA LEU A 133 -5.58 22.72 9.81
C LEU A 133 -4.82 21.68 8.98
N VAL A 134 -4.84 20.41 9.38
CA VAL A 134 -4.18 19.33 8.62
C VAL A 134 -4.93 19.05 7.31
N GLU A 135 -6.26 19.08 7.33
CA GLU A 135 -7.11 18.93 6.14
C GLU A 135 -6.85 20.02 5.11
N ALA A 136 -6.82 21.28 5.53
CA ALA A 136 -6.45 22.40 4.64
C ALA A 136 -5.05 22.22 4.04
N LYS A 137 -4.09 21.65 4.80
CA LYS A 137 -2.74 21.36 4.30
C LYS A 137 -2.71 20.20 3.30
N LEU A 138 -3.63 19.24 3.42
CA LEU A 138 -3.79 18.16 2.45
C LEU A 138 -4.40 18.69 1.15
N GLU A 139 -5.45 19.52 1.24
CA GLU A 139 -6.05 20.18 0.07
C GLU A 139 -5.02 21.03 -0.70
N GLU A 140 -4.17 21.80 0.01
CA GLU A 140 -3.05 22.53 -0.60
C GLU A 140 -2.02 21.63 -1.31
N ALA A 141 -1.92 20.37 -0.88
CA ALA A 141 -0.98 19.38 -1.40
C ALA A 141 -1.59 18.42 -2.43
N ASP A 142 -2.91 18.47 -2.66
CA ASP A 142 -3.64 17.56 -3.54
C ASP A 142 -3.45 17.89 -5.02
N SER A 143 -3.02 19.11 -5.37
CA SER A 143 -2.73 19.49 -6.76
C SER A 143 -1.37 20.19 -6.95
N PRO A 144 -0.38 19.52 -7.58
CA PRO A 144 -0.40 18.12 -8.01
C PRO A 144 -0.16 17.14 -6.86
N LEU A 145 -0.90 16.02 -6.84
CA LEU A 145 -0.72 14.97 -5.84
C LEU A 145 0.57 14.19 -6.08
N ARG A 146 1.44 14.14 -5.07
CA ARG A 146 2.78 13.53 -5.15
C ARG A 146 3.04 12.59 -3.98
N GLY A 147 4.21 11.94 -4.00
CA GLY A 147 4.47 10.81 -3.09
C GLY A 147 4.46 11.15 -1.60
N ALA A 148 4.81 12.36 -1.17
CA ALA A 148 4.66 12.75 0.24
C ALA A 148 3.20 13.13 0.56
N GLY A 149 2.49 13.75 -0.38
CA GLY A 149 1.05 14.01 -0.29
C GLY A 149 0.24 12.73 -0.08
N ILE A 150 0.46 11.69 -0.89
CA ILE A 150 -0.22 10.38 -0.74
C ILE A 150 0.01 9.78 0.65
N VAL A 151 1.25 9.83 1.18
CA VAL A 151 1.52 9.35 2.54
C VAL A 151 0.80 10.22 3.57
N ALA A 152 0.71 11.53 3.36
CA ALA A 152 0.00 12.43 4.25
C ALA A 152 -1.50 12.06 4.34
N HIS A 153 -2.16 11.82 3.20
CA HIS A 153 -3.54 11.32 3.17
C HIS A 153 -3.67 9.97 3.86
N GLY A 154 -2.71 9.04 3.64
CA GLY A 154 -2.68 7.76 4.33
C GLY A 154 -2.56 7.89 5.85
N LEU A 155 -1.70 8.77 6.36
CA LEU A 155 -1.58 9.01 7.81
C LEU A 155 -2.81 9.72 8.39
N MET A 156 -3.47 10.59 7.61
CA MET A 156 -4.72 11.22 8.00
C MET A 156 -5.84 10.18 8.13
N ALA A 157 -5.98 9.27 7.17
CA ALA A 157 -6.91 8.13 7.25
C ALA A 157 -6.64 7.28 8.49
N ALA A 158 -5.37 6.95 8.76
CA ALA A 158 -4.98 6.21 9.97
C ALA A 158 -5.37 6.95 11.26
N SER A 159 -5.28 8.28 11.28
CA SER A 159 -5.68 9.09 12.45
C SER A 159 -7.18 9.08 12.71
N ARG A 160 -7.99 8.80 11.68
CA ARG A 160 -9.44 8.60 11.76
C ARG A 160 -9.83 7.15 12.10
N GLY A 161 -8.87 6.24 12.21
CA GLY A 161 -9.08 4.81 12.45
C GLY A 161 -9.22 3.97 11.18
N ASP A 162 -9.19 4.57 9.99
CA ASP A 162 -9.23 3.87 8.72
C ASP A 162 -7.82 3.38 8.33
N LEU A 163 -7.44 2.26 8.94
CA LEU A 163 -6.13 1.62 8.71
C LEU A 163 -6.02 0.94 7.35
N GLU A 164 -7.15 0.58 6.73
CA GLU A 164 -7.17 -0.07 5.42
C GLU A 164 -6.81 0.93 4.33
N THR A 165 -7.51 2.06 4.27
CA THR A 165 -7.18 3.17 3.37
C THR A 165 -5.74 3.61 3.56
N ALA A 166 -5.30 3.78 4.81
CA ALA A 166 -3.93 4.17 5.12
C ALA A 166 -2.89 3.21 4.53
N ARG A 167 -3.16 1.91 4.59
CA ARG A 167 -2.30 0.86 4.04
C ARG A 167 -2.27 0.86 2.53
N VAL A 168 -3.42 0.98 1.88
CA VAL A 168 -3.54 1.08 0.42
C VAL A 168 -2.75 2.29 -0.10
N LEU A 169 -2.99 3.48 0.48
CA LEU A 169 -2.29 4.71 0.11
C LEU A 169 -0.79 4.64 0.37
N CYS A 170 -0.34 4.20 1.55
CA CYS A 170 1.09 4.11 1.84
C CYS A 170 1.82 3.10 0.92
N ARG A 171 1.18 2.00 0.54
CA ARG A 171 1.77 1.04 -0.41
C ARG A 171 1.90 1.61 -1.81
N SER A 172 0.87 2.33 -2.26
CA SER A 172 0.80 2.87 -3.62
C SER A 172 1.95 3.81 -3.98
N VAL A 173 2.65 4.39 -3.00
CA VAL A 173 3.81 5.27 -3.23
C VAL A 173 4.95 4.55 -3.96
N SER A 174 5.01 3.21 -3.94
CA SER A 174 5.97 2.46 -4.76
C SER A 174 5.68 2.47 -6.26
N LEU A 175 4.43 2.76 -6.66
CA LEU A 175 4.02 2.85 -8.06
C LEU A 175 4.51 4.15 -8.73
N LEU A 176 4.78 5.19 -7.94
CA LEU A 176 5.22 6.49 -8.43
C LEU A 176 6.69 6.52 -8.88
N ASP A 177 7.01 7.44 -9.80
CA ASP A 177 8.40 7.74 -10.15
C ASP A 177 9.19 8.29 -8.94
N ARG A 178 10.45 7.85 -8.83
CA ARG A 178 11.38 8.29 -7.77
C ARG A 178 11.64 9.80 -7.79
N ARG A 179 11.41 10.46 -8.92
CA ARG A 179 11.49 11.91 -9.14
C ARG A 179 10.31 12.64 -8.52
N VAL A 180 9.13 12.03 -8.40
CA VAL A 180 7.93 12.65 -7.79
C VAL A 180 7.59 12.06 -6.41
N ALA A 181 8.24 10.97 -6.02
CA ALA A 181 8.14 10.35 -4.70
C ALA A 181 9.49 10.44 -3.96
N PRO A 182 9.68 11.46 -3.10
CA PRO A 182 10.93 11.66 -2.37
C PRO A 182 11.33 10.41 -1.59
N ARG A 183 12.65 10.12 -1.54
CA ARG A 183 13.18 8.94 -0.83
C ARG A 183 12.68 8.83 0.61
N LEU A 184 12.56 9.97 1.29
CA LEU A 184 12.05 10.05 2.65
C LEU A 184 10.57 9.65 2.75
N ALA A 185 9.71 10.13 1.84
CA ALA A 185 8.30 9.75 1.82
C ALA A 185 8.12 8.25 1.56
N ARG A 186 8.81 7.70 0.55
CA ARG A 186 8.82 6.25 0.26
C ARG A 186 9.28 5.42 1.45
N LYS A 187 10.33 5.88 2.14
CA LYS A 187 10.84 5.23 3.35
C LYS A 187 9.79 5.23 4.46
N LEU A 188 9.15 6.37 4.74
CA LEU A 188 8.13 6.49 5.78
C LEU A 188 6.91 5.64 5.49
N ALA A 189 6.45 5.63 4.24
CA ALA A 189 5.34 4.80 3.79
C ALA A 189 5.63 3.30 4.02
N LEU A 190 6.82 2.84 3.62
CA LEU A 190 7.26 1.46 3.86
C LEU A 190 7.38 1.14 5.35
N GLU A 191 8.01 2.02 6.14
CA GLU A 191 8.16 1.83 7.59
C GLU A 191 6.79 1.75 8.30
N TRP A 192 5.80 2.55 7.85
CA TRP A 192 4.44 2.51 8.35
C TRP A 192 3.76 1.17 8.00
N CYS A 193 3.81 0.75 6.73
CA CYS A 193 3.20 -0.51 6.28
C CYS A 193 3.81 -1.74 6.98
N LEU A 194 5.12 -1.76 7.19
CA LEU A 194 5.80 -2.84 7.92
C LEU A 194 5.37 -2.89 9.39
N ALA A 195 5.25 -1.72 10.03
CA ALA A 195 4.80 -1.65 11.42
C ALA A 195 3.33 -2.09 11.57
N ASP A 196 2.44 -1.65 10.68
CA ASP A 196 1.04 -2.05 10.64
C ASP A 196 0.87 -3.56 10.45
N ALA A 197 1.54 -4.14 9.43
CA ALA A 197 1.49 -5.58 9.18
C ALA A 197 2.04 -6.40 10.36
N ALA A 198 3.15 -5.95 10.97
CA ALA A 198 3.73 -6.59 12.15
C ALA A 198 2.82 -6.51 13.39
N ALA A 199 2.13 -5.39 13.60
CA ALA A 199 1.19 -5.21 14.71
C ALA A 199 0.02 -6.20 14.63
N HIS A 200 -0.46 -6.49 13.41
CA HIS A 200 -1.52 -7.45 13.14
C HIS A 200 -1.03 -8.90 12.98
N GLY A 201 0.27 -9.16 13.18
CA GLY A 201 0.83 -10.51 13.03
C GLY A 201 0.89 -11.04 11.59
N ARG A 202 0.74 -10.19 10.58
CA ARG A 202 0.82 -10.54 9.15
C ARG A 202 2.28 -10.68 8.70
N TRP A 203 3.00 -11.65 9.26
CA TRP A 203 4.46 -11.77 9.06
C TRP A 203 4.89 -12.10 7.63
N ARG A 204 4.06 -12.82 6.86
CA ARG A 204 4.31 -13.08 5.43
C ARG A 204 4.34 -11.77 4.63
N GLU A 205 3.34 -10.93 4.88
CA GLU A 205 3.25 -9.61 4.26
C GLU A 205 4.41 -8.68 4.67
N VAL A 206 4.85 -8.72 5.94
CA VAL A 206 6.06 -8.00 6.39
C VAL A 206 7.29 -8.43 5.58
N LEU A 207 7.44 -9.73 5.34
CA LEU A 207 8.54 -10.26 4.54
C LEU A 207 8.47 -9.77 3.10
N GLU A 208 7.32 -9.91 2.44
CA GLU A 208 7.11 -9.46 1.05
C GLU A 208 7.37 -7.96 0.88
N LEU A 209 6.76 -7.12 1.72
CA LEU A 209 6.96 -5.67 1.69
C LEU A 209 8.43 -5.30 1.91
N SER A 210 9.10 -5.99 2.84
CA SER A 210 10.50 -5.72 3.11
C SER A 210 11.38 -6.07 1.92
N LEU A 211 11.06 -7.12 1.16
CA LEU A 211 11.82 -7.57 -0.02
C LEU A 211 11.61 -6.63 -1.22
N LYS A 212 10.37 -6.18 -1.45
CA LYS A 212 10.03 -5.22 -2.52
C LYS A 212 10.63 -3.82 -2.28
N GLY A 213 10.86 -3.44 -1.02
CA GLY A 213 11.46 -2.15 -0.65
C GLY A 213 12.87 -1.96 -1.24
N SER A 214 13.02 -1.03 -2.19
CA SER A 214 14.25 -0.80 -2.97
C SER A 214 15.40 -0.11 -2.19
N GLY A 215 15.66 -0.45 -0.92
CA GLY A 215 16.73 0.18 -0.15
C GLY A 215 17.10 -0.56 1.14
N SER A 216 18.40 -0.50 1.48
CA SER A 216 19.01 -0.96 2.74
C SER A 216 18.58 -0.12 3.94
N TYR A 217 17.28 0.05 4.17
CA TYR A 217 16.79 0.67 5.39
C TYR A 217 16.96 -0.31 6.54
N SER A 218 17.78 0.07 7.52
CA SER A 218 18.07 -0.78 8.69
C SER A 218 16.80 -1.26 9.41
N LEU A 219 15.77 -0.41 9.50
CA LEU A 219 14.48 -0.79 10.08
C LEU A 219 13.75 -1.84 9.23
N ALA A 220 13.70 -1.70 7.90
CA ALA A 220 13.09 -2.70 7.02
C ALA A 220 13.85 -4.04 7.05
N ALA A 221 15.18 -3.99 7.12
CA ALA A 221 16.02 -5.17 7.30
C ALA A 221 15.78 -5.86 8.66
N PHE A 222 15.54 -5.08 9.73
CA PHE A 222 15.14 -5.62 11.03
C PHE A 222 13.76 -6.28 10.99
N PHE A 223 12.77 -5.66 10.35
CA PHE A 223 11.45 -6.27 10.14
C PHE A 223 11.53 -7.56 9.32
N ARG A 224 12.35 -7.58 8.26
CA ARG A 224 12.63 -8.78 7.46
C ARG A 224 13.20 -9.91 8.33
N ALA A 225 14.26 -9.61 9.09
CA ALA A 225 14.89 -10.59 9.97
C ALA A 225 13.92 -11.12 11.03
N SER A 226 13.07 -10.24 11.57
CA SER A 226 12.01 -10.61 12.52
C SER A 226 10.97 -11.53 11.89
N ALA A 227 10.45 -11.18 10.70
CA ALA A 227 9.46 -11.95 9.98
C ALA A 227 9.97 -13.36 9.63
N ARG A 228 11.18 -13.48 9.08
CA ARG A 228 11.80 -14.79 8.80
C ARG A 228 11.89 -15.68 10.02
N ARG A 229 12.16 -15.09 11.19
CA ARG A 229 12.26 -15.81 12.45
C ARG A 229 10.90 -16.26 12.98
N VAL A 230 9.92 -15.38 12.93
CA VAL A 230 8.55 -15.70 13.35
C VAL A 230 7.92 -16.75 12.43
N LEU A 231 8.20 -16.69 11.13
CA LEU A 231 7.80 -17.68 10.14
C LEU A 231 8.66 -18.95 10.15
N SER A 232 9.68 -19.02 11.00
CA SER A 232 10.59 -20.17 11.12
C SER A 232 11.31 -20.57 9.83
N GLU A 233 11.76 -19.61 9.03
CA GLU A 233 12.54 -19.92 7.82
C GLU A 233 13.89 -20.58 8.17
N PRO A 234 14.35 -21.58 7.38
CA PRO A 234 15.55 -22.39 7.67
C PRO A 234 16.88 -21.61 7.69
N ARG A 235 16.89 -20.29 7.44
CA ARG A 235 18.08 -19.43 7.48
C ARG A 235 17.94 -18.22 8.42
N ALA A 236 16.96 -18.23 9.33
CA ALA A 236 16.69 -17.12 10.24
C ALA A 236 17.64 -17.08 11.46
N GLY A 237 18.90 -16.69 11.25
CA GLY A 237 19.92 -16.58 12.31
C GLY A 237 19.61 -15.52 13.38
N ARG A 238 20.13 -15.70 14.62
CA ARG A 238 20.02 -14.69 15.73
C ARG A 238 20.87 -13.45 15.49
N PHE A 239 22.06 -13.64 14.92
CA PHE A 239 23.01 -12.58 14.64
C PHE A 239 22.45 -11.45 13.73
N PRO A 240 21.91 -11.73 12.52
CA PRO A 240 21.37 -10.68 11.66
C PRO A 240 20.22 -9.91 12.31
N LEU A 241 19.40 -10.55 13.13
CA LEU A 241 18.31 -9.90 13.86
C LEU A 241 18.82 -8.80 14.80
N VAL A 242 19.86 -9.09 15.60
CA VAL A 242 20.44 -8.12 16.54
C VAL A 242 21.19 -7.01 15.81
N VAL A 243 21.98 -7.34 14.79
CA VAL A 243 22.71 -6.35 13.98
C VAL A 243 21.76 -5.31 13.41
N TRP A 244 20.69 -5.76 12.75
CA TRP A 244 19.72 -4.83 12.16
C TRP A 244 18.90 -4.07 13.20
N TRP A 245 18.62 -4.67 14.37
CA TRP A 245 17.96 -3.98 15.47
C TRP A 245 18.79 -2.81 16.00
N VAL A 246 20.10 -3.00 16.21
CA VAL A 246 21.03 -1.94 16.64
C VAL A 246 21.09 -0.83 15.59
N LEU A 247 21.25 -1.19 14.32
CA LEU A 247 21.33 -0.22 13.21
C LEU A 247 20.00 0.51 12.93
N ALA A 248 18.87 -0.01 13.40
CA ALA A 248 17.58 0.67 13.25
C ALA A 248 17.47 1.93 14.13
N LEU A 249 18.30 2.08 15.17
CA LEU A 249 18.34 3.22 16.10
C LEU A 249 16.98 3.59 16.73
N ARG A 250 16.06 2.61 16.82
CA ARG A 250 14.73 2.72 17.45
C ARG A 250 14.53 1.64 18.52
N TRP A 251 15.63 1.26 19.15
CA TRP A 251 15.75 0.27 20.22
C TRP A 251 14.51 0.12 21.12
N TRP A 252 14.09 1.19 21.81
CA TRP A 252 12.92 1.13 22.71
C TRP A 252 11.62 0.73 22.03
N ALA A 253 11.34 1.29 20.85
CA ALA A 253 10.09 1.03 20.13
C ALA A 253 10.05 -0.38 19.52
N THR A 254 11.21 -0.93 19.15
CA THR A 254 11.32 -2.25 18.52
C THR A 254 11.71 -3.37 19.47
N TRP A 255 12.00 -3.05 20.75
CA TRP A 255 12.37 -4.03 21.76
C TRP A 255 11.34 -5.15 21.97
N PRO A 256 10.02 -4.87 22.06
CA PRO A 256 9.02 -5.94 22.19
C PRO A 256 9.06 -6.91 21.00
N LEU A 257 9.28 -6.37 19.80
CA LEU A 257 9.37 -7.17 18.58
C LEU A 257 10.63 -8.04 18.58
N LEU A 258 11.78 -7.48 18.94
CA LEU A 258 13.02 -8.25 19.08
C LEU A 258 12.83 -9.41 20.08
N LYS A 259 12.26 -9.12 21.26
CA LYS A 259 12.02 -10.12 22.31
C LYS A 259 11.11 -11.25 21.82
N ARG A 260 10.05 -10.92 21.06
CA ARG A 260 9.15 -11.90 20.44
C ARG A 260 9.91 -12.77 19.43
N ALA A 261 10.57 -12.16 18.45
CA ALA A 261 11.30 -12.88 17.41
C ALA A 261 12.43 -13.76 18.01
N TRP A 262 13.13 -13.28 19.04
CA TRP A 262 14.21 -14.03 19.69
C TRP A 262 13.75 -15.34 20.35
N ARG A 263 12.51 -15.34 20.89
CA ARG A 263 11.91 -16.48 21.60
C ARG A 263 11.35 -17.54 20.66
N THR A 264 11.04 -17.20 19.41
CA THR A 264 10.51 -18.19 18.45
C THR A 264 11.61 -19.20 18.09
N PRO A 265 11.45 -20.49 18.45
CA PRO A 265 12.38 -21.53 18.02
C PRO A 265 12.25 -21.74 16.50
N PRO A 266 13.34 -22.09 15.80
CA PRO A 266 13.22 -22.52 14.40
C PRO A 266 12.39 -23.82 14.36
N ARG A 267 11.25 -23.82 13.67
CA ARG A 267 10.50 -25.06 13.37
C ARG A 267 11.34 -25.96 12.46
N GLY A 268 11.54 -27.22 12.87
CA GLY A 268 11.56 -28.34 11.94
C GLY A 268 10.11 -28.74 11.69
N PHE A 269 9.66 -28.75 10.45
CA PHE A 269 8.28 -29.14 10.10
C PHE A 269 8.26 -30.64 9.76
N SER A 270 7.28 -31.37 10.29
CA SER A 270 7.00 -32.78 9.95
C SER A 270 5.60 -32.85 9.38
N LEU A 271 5.44 -33.45 8.20
CA LEU A 271 4.22 -33.49 7.38
C LEU A 271 3.15 -34.48 7.89
N LEU A 272 3.39 -35.14 9.02
CA LEU A 272 2.65 -36.33 9.49
C LEU A 272 1.37 -36.05 10.30
N ASP A 273 1.00 -34.78 10.56
CA ASP A 273 -0.14 -34.45 11.42
C ASP A 273 -1.48 -34.26 10.66
N LEU A 274 -1.50 -34.36 9.33
CA LEU A 274 -2.71 -34.16 8.51
C LEU A 274 -3.40 -35.45 8.05
N GLU A 275 -2.71 -36.59 8.08
CA GLU A 275 -3.23 -37.87 7.58
C GLU A 275 -4.08 -38.64 8.62
N ALA A 276 -4.22 -38.14 9.85
CA ALA A 276 -4.81 -38.90 10.97
C ALA A 276 -6.35 -38.87 11.06
N GLY A 277 -7.08 -38.30 10.09
CA GLY A 277 -8.53 -38.05 10.17
C GLY A 277 -9.45 -38.97 9.35
N GLU A 278 -8.92 -39.89 8.55
CA GLU A 278 -9.65 -40.53 7.43
C GLU A 278 -10.58 -41.72 7.77
N THR A 279 -10.83 -42.04 9.04
CA THR A 279 -11.49 -43.31 9.41
C THR A 279 -12.86 -43.12 10.07
N GLN A 280 -13.96 -43.08 9.27
CA GLN A 280 -15.28 -43.74 9.53
C GLN A 280 -16.52 -43.21 8.76
N ALA A 281 -16.45 -42.14 7.95
CA ALA A 281 -17.64 -41.51 7.33
C ALA A 281 -18.18 -42.16 6.02
N ALA A 282 -17.88 -43.44 5.74
CA ALA A 282 -17.90 -43.99 4.38
C ALA A 282 -19.22 -44.61 3.84
N ALA A 283 -20.42 -44.28 4.35
CA ALA A 283 -21.65 -45.00 3.93
C ALA A 283 -22.75 -44.19 3.21
N ASP A 284 -22.82 -42.86 3.37
CA ASP A 284 -23.87 -42.03 2.74
C ASP A 284 -23.27 -40.84 1.97
N PRO A 285 -23.31 -40.84 0.62
CA PRO A 285 -22.70 -39.79 -0.20
C PRO A 285 -23.15 -38.38 0.16
N LEU A 286 -24.45 -38.19 0.41
CA LEU A 286 -25.00 -36.88 0.78
C LEU A 286 -24.51 -36.40 2.16
N ALA A 287 -24.45 -37.30 3.15
CA ALA A 287 -23.94 -36.95 4.47
C ALA A 287 -22.47 -36.53 4.39
N ARG A 288 -21.67 -37.26 3.60
CA ARG A 288 -20.26 -36.91 3.36
C ARG A 288 -20.10 -35.54 2.69
N ALA A 289 -20.90 -35.24 1.66
CA ALA A 289 -20.86 -33.94 0.99
C ALA A 289 -21.19 -32.78 1.95
N LEU A 290 -22.24 -32.94 2.77
CA LEU A 290 -22.63 -31.98 3.79
C LEU A 290 -21.56 -31.81 4.89
N GLU A 291 -20.95 -32.91 5.35
CA GLU A 291 -19.87 -32.87 6.34
C GLU A 291 -18.64 -32.13 5.83
N LEU A 292 -18.21 -32.40 4.59
CA LEU A 292 -17.08 -31.73 3.96
C LEU A 292 -17.38 -30.25 3.68
N HIS A 293 -18.59 -29.94 3.21
CA HIS A 293 -19.04 -28.56 3.05
C HIS A 293 -18.98 -27.83 4.41
N ALA A 294 -19.55 -28.40 5.47
CA ALA A 294 -19.51 -27.80 6.81
C ALA A 294 -18.07 -27.71 7.37
N ALA A 295 -17.17 -28.61 6.98
CA ALA A 295 -15.76 -28.57 7.36
C ALA A 295 -15.01 -27.38 6.75
N LEU A 296 -15.45 -26.84 5.59
CA LEU A 296 -14.86 -25.66 4.95
C LEU A 296 -14.75 -24.45 5.90
N ALA A 297 -15.70 -24.29 6.82
CA ALA A 297 -15.68 -23.22 7.82
C ALA A 297 -14.48 -23.30 8.79
N ARG A 298 -13.82 -24.47 8.90
CA ARG A 298 -12.75 -24.75 9.86
C ARG A 298 -11.39 -24.99 9.19
N VAL A 299 -11.29 -24.83 7.86
CA VAL A 299 -10.07 -25.17 7.10
C VAL A 299 -8.91 -24.24 7.47
N PRO A 300 -7.77 -24.79 7.92
CA PRO A 300 -6.59 -24.00 8.24
C PRO A 300 -5.96 -23.40 6.97
N ALA A 301 -5.33 -22.24 7.13
CA ALA A 301 -4.67 -21.55 6.03
C ALA A 301 -3.60 -22.41 5.34
N GLY A 302 -3.66 -22.50 4.01
CA GLY A 302 -2.80 -23.33 3.16
C GLY A 302 -3.43 -24.65 2.68
N HIS A 303 -4.61 -25.02 3.16
CA HIS A 303 -5.32 -26.26 2.77
C HIS A 303 -6.64 -25.99 2.05
N GLU A 304 -6.89 -24.74 1.66
CA GLU A 304 -8.19 -24.32 1.13
C GLU A 304 -8.51 -24.97 -0.21
N ALA A 305 -7.55 -25.04 -1.14
CA ALA A 305 -7.76 -25.64 -2.45
C ALA A 305 -8.11 -27.13 -2.36
N MET A 306 -7.35 -27.88 -1.56
CA MET A 306 -7.59 -29.31 -1.34
C MET A 306 -8.95 -29.57 -0.69
N ALA A 307 -9.31 -28.80 0.34
CA ALA A 307 -10.60 -28.94 1.01
C ALA A 307 -11.78 -28.59 0.08
N LEU A 308 -11.63 -27.56 -0.75
CA LEU A 308 -12.63 -27.16 -1.74
C LEU A 308 -12.82 -28.24 -2.81
N SER A 309 -11.74 -28.77 -3.37
CA SER A 309 -11.79 -29.89 -4.33
C SER A 309 -12.44 -31.13 -3.72
N ALA A 310 -12.10 -31.48 -2.47
CA ALA A 310 -12.71 -32.62 -1.79
C ALA A 310 -14.22 -32.43 -1.55
N ALA A 311 -14.66 -31.22 -1.17
CA ALA A 311 -16.07 -30.93 -1.00
C ALA A 311 -16.82 -30.98 -2.35
N ALA A 312 -16.27 -30.40 -3.41
CA ALA A 312 -16.86 -30.40 -4.75
C ALA A 312 -17.01 -31.82 -5.31
N VAL A 313 -15.96 -32.66 -5.21
CA VAL A 313 -16.01 -34.07 -5.63
C VAL A 313 -17.08 -34.85 -4.85
N ALA A 314 -17.21 -34.60 -3.54
CA ALA A 314 -18.24 -35.26 -2.74
C ALA A 314 -19.66 -34.82 -3.13
N TRP A 315 -19.85 -33.58 -3.58
CA TRP A 315 -21.13 -33.11 -4.12
C TRP A 315 -21.47 -33.76 -5.46
N ASP A 316 -20.52 -33.91 -6.38
CA ASP A 316 -20.74 -34.67 -7.62
C ASP A 316 -21.17 -36.12 -7.31
N GLU A 317 -20.49 -36.78 -6.35
CA GLU A 317 -20.84 -38.14 -5.90
C GLU A 317 -22.25 -38.18 -5.27
N ALA A 318 -22.63 -37.17 -4.49
CA ALA A 318 -23.94 -37.08 -3.88
C ALA A 318 -25.05 -36.85 -4.91
N LEU A 319 -24.87 -35.92 -5.85
CA LEU A 319 -25.87 -35.56 -6.87
C LEU A 319 -26.06 -36.68 -7.91
N SER A 320 -25.00 -37.44 -8.21
CA SER A 320 -25.07 -38.63 -9.07
C SER A 320 -25.63 -39.88 -8.38
N SER A 321 -25.84 -39.85 -7.06
CA SER A 321 -26.36 -40.99 -6.30
C SER A 321 -27.84 -41.22 -6.56
N SER A 322 -28.21 -42.45 -6.94
CA SER A 322 -29.62 -42.84 -7.13
C SER A 322 -30.45 -42.59 -5.87
N LYS A 323 -29.87 -42.76 -4.68
CA LYS A 323 -30.55 -42.53 -3.40
C LYS A 323 -30.97 -41.06 -3.23
N VAL A 324 -30.13 -40.13 -3.65
CA VAL A 324 -30.43 -38.69 -3.60
C VAL A 324 -31.48 -38.33 -4.64
N GLN A 325 -31.38 -38.91 -5.84
CA GLN A 325 -32.37 -38.74 -6.90
C GLN A 325 -33.75 -39.28 -6.50
N ASP A 326 -33.82 -40.45 -5.87
CA ASP A 326 -35.05 -41.03 -5.34
C ASP A 326 -35.66 -40.13 -4.26
N LEU A 327 -34.84 -39.62 -3.33
CA LEU A 327 -35.30 -38.72 -2.26
C LEU A 327 -35.81 -37.38 -2.80
N ALA A 328 -35.16 -36.82 -3.83
CA ALA A 328 -35.64 -35.64 -4.53
C ALA A 328 -36.96 -35.93 -5.27
N GLY A 329 -37.06 -37.08 -5.94
CA GLY A 329 -38.26 -37.55 -6.61
C GLY A 329 -39.45 -37.73 -5.66
N GLU A 330 -39.24 -38.35 -4.50
CA GLU A 330 -40.26 -38.51 -3.45
C GLU A 330 -40.78 -37.17 -2.95
N ARG A 331 -39.88 -36.20 -2.70
CA ARG A 331 -40.27 -34.85 -2.29
C ARG A 331 -41.01 -34.10 -3.40
N ALA A 332 -40.63 -34.32 -4.65
CA ALA A 332 -41.23 -33.67 -5.81
C ALA A 332 -42.62 -34.20 -6.18
N GLN A 333 -43.00 -35.43 -5.79
CA GLN A 333 -44.32 -36.00 -6.07
C GLN A 333 -45.48 -35.12 -5.53
N GLY A 334 -45.24 -34.31 -4.50
CA GLY A 334 -46.21 -33.33 -3.99
C GLY A 334 -46.27 -32.00 -4.75
N LEU A 335 -45.29 -31.72 -5.62
CA LEU A 335 -45.09 -30.43 -6.28
C LEU A 335 -45.27 -30.49 -7.81
N GLY A 336 -45.09 -31.67 -8.42
CA GLY A 336 -45.33 -31.91 -9.85
C GLY A 336 -44.27 -32.83 -10.49
N PRO A 337 -44.54 -33.43 -11.67
CA PRO A 337 -43.68 -34.45 -12.28
C PRO A 337 -42.29 -33.96 -12.72
N GLN A 338 -42.09 -32.64 -12.91
CA GLN A 338 -40.79 -32.04 -13.28
C GLN A 338 -40.03 -31.45 -12.08
N ALA A 339 -40.70 -31.28 -10.93
CA ALA A 339 -40.15 -30.54 -9.80
C ALA A 339 -38.92 -31.22 -9.16
N GLY A 340 -38.70 -32.52 -9.38
CA GLY A 340 -37.58 -33.27 -8.79
C GLY A 340 -36.27 -33.06 -9.52
N ALA A 341 -36.28 -33.09 -10.85
CA ALA A 341 -35.10 -32.81 -11.66
C ALA A 341 -34.71 -31.33 -11.53
N GLU A 342 -35.70 -30.43 -11.65
CA GLU A 342 -35.48 -28.99 -11.45
C GLU A 342 -34.93 -28.69 -10.05
N ALA A 343 -35.37 -29.39 -9.01
CA ALA A 343 -34.84 -29.18 -7.66
C ALA A 343 -33.38 -29.64 -7.49
N LEU A 344 -32.96 -30.69 -8.22
CA LEU A 344 -31.56 -31.13 -8.20
C LEU A 344 -30.67 -30.16 -8.97
N ASP A 345 -31.12 -29.67 -10.13
CA ASP A 345 -30.39 -28.66 -10.91
C ASP A 345 -30.23 -27.35 -10.09
N VAL A 346 -31.29 -26.92 -9.40
CA VAL A 346 -31.24 -25.76 -8.50
C VAL A 346 -30.30 -26.00 -7.32
N LEU A 347 -30.33 -27.19 -6.71
CA LEU A 347 -29.41 -27.52 -5.62
C LEU A 347 -27.96 -27.53 -6.09
N GLU A 348 -27.68 -28.09 -7.27
CA GLU A 348 -26.34 -28.07 -7.87
C GLU A 348 -25.86 -26.62 -8.08
N GLU A 349 -26.71 -25.76 -8.62
CA GLU A 349 -26.42 -24.34 -8.81
C GLU A 349 -26.15 -23.61 -7.48
N GLU A 350 -27.00 -23.79 -6.47
CA GLU A 350 -26.84 -23.19 -5.14
C GLU A 350 -25.54 -23.64 -4.48
N VAL A 351 -25.21 -24.94 -4.55
CA VAL A 351 -23.95 -25.48 -4.02
C VAL A 351 -22.76 -24.91 -4.76
N ALA A 352 -22.81 -24.84 -6.09
CA ALA A 352 -21.73 -24.25 -6.89
C ALA A 352 -21.52 -22.77 -6.56
N GLU A 353 -22.60 -22.02 -6.36
CA GLU A 353 -22.56 -20.61 -5.95
C GLU A 353 -21.95 -20.45 -4.55
N GLU A 354 -22.38 -21.24 -3.56
CA GLU A 354 -21.83 -21.20 -2.20
C GLU A 354 -20.34 -21.55 -2.17
N LEU A 355 -19.94 -22.61 -2.89
CA LEU A 355 -18.54 -23.02 -2.99
C LEU A 355 -17.68 -21.96 -3.71
N ALA A 356 -18.20 -21.30 -4.75
CA ALA A 356 -17.54 -20.20 -5.44
C ALA A 356 -17.39 -18.96 -4.53
N ALA A 357 -18.45 -18.60 -3.80
CA ALA A 357 -18.42 -17.51 -2.83
C ALA A 357 -17.39 -17.78 -1.72
N TRP A 358 -17.34 -19.02 -1.22
CA TRP A 358 -16.33 -19.45 -0.25
C TRP A 358 -14.91 -19.37 -0.84
N ALA A 359 -14.71 -19.83 -2.08
CA ALA A 359 -13.42 -19.77 -2.77
C ALA A 359 -12.91 -18.34 -2.93
N LEU A 360 -13.79 -17.40 -3.30
CA LEU A 360 -13.49 -15.97 -3.38
C LEU A 360 -13.15 -15.39 -2.01
N ALA A 361 -13.96 -15.69 -0.99
CA ALA A 361 -13.75 -15.19 0.37
C ALA A 361 -12.42 -15.69 0.99
N ARG A 362 -11.96 -16.88 0.59
CA ARG A 362 -10.70 -17.48 1.04
C ARG A 362 -9.53 -17.27 0.08
N GLU A 363 -9.73 -16.53 -1.01
CA GLU A 363 -8.74 -16.26 -2.05
C GLU A 363 -8.06 -17.55 -2.59
N VAL A 364 -8.86 -18.57 -2.87
CA VAL A 364 -8.38 -19.87 -3.37
C VAL A 364 -7.90 -19.74 -4.82
N ARG A 365 -6.64 -20.12 -5.07
CA ARG A 365 -6.07 -20.09 -6.43
C ARG A 365 -6.66 -21.21 -7.26
N LEU A 366 -7.32 -20.88 -8.38
CA LEU A 366 -7.99 -21.85 -9.24
C LEU A 366 -7.01 -22.87 -9.85
N ALA A 367 -5.75 -22.47 -10.08
CA ALA A 367 -4.71 -23.36 -10.57
C ALA A 367 -4.29 -24.46 -9.57
N GLN A 368 -4.72 -24.37 -8.30
CA GLN A 368 -4.46 -25.39 -7.27
C GLN A 368 -5.63 -26.36 -7.11
N LEU A 369 -6.77 -26.12 -7.76
CA LEU A 369 -7.89 -27.04 -7.73
C LEU A 369 -7.56 -28.25 -8.59
N GLU A 370 -7.81 -29.44 -8.05
CA GLU A 370 -7.62 -30.67 -8.79
C GLU A 370 -8.72 -30.79 -9.86
N PRO A 371 -8.36 -30.85 -11.16
CA PRO A 371 -9.33 -31.06 -12.21
C PRO A 371 -9.88 -32.48 -12.15
N GLY A 372 -11.14 -32.68 -12.55
CA GLY A 372 -11.77 -34.01 -12.63
C GLY A 372 -13.17 -34.12 -12.02
N SER A 373 -13.74 -33.01 -11.54
CA SER A 373 -15.11 -32.90 -11.03
C SER A 373 -15.83 -31.78 -11.78
N GLU A 374 -17.08 -32.02 -12.19
CA GLU A 374 -17.92 -31.03 -12.87
C GLU A 374 -18.23 -29.87 -11.94
N MET A 375 -18.50 -30.15 -10.65
CA MET A 375 -18.64 -29.13 -9.62
C MET A 375 -17.37 -28.27 -9.47
N VAL A 376 -16.16 -28.84 -9.53
CA VAL A 376 -14.92 -28.05 -9.48
C VAL A 376 -14.81 -27.10 -10.67
N GLU A 377 -15.15 -27.57 -11.88
CA GLU A 377 -15.14 -26.75 -13.09
C GLU A 377 -16.19 -25.64 -13.04
N ASN A 378 -17.40 -25.95 -12.56
CA ASN A 378 -18.49 -25.00 -12.36
C ASN A 378 -18.11 -23.91 -11.33
N VAL A 379 -17.52 -24.31 -10.20
CA VAL A 379 -17.00 -23.37 -9.20
C VAL A 379 -15.91 -22.48 -9.79
N ALA A 380 -14.93 -23.07 -10.51
CA ALA A 380 -13.87 -22.29 -11.13
C ALA A 380 -14.42 -21.31 -12.18
N TYR A 381 -15.39 -21.72 -12.99
CA TYR A 381 -16.07 -20.88 -13.97
C TYR A 381 -16.79 -19.69 -13.30
N ARG A 382 -17.61 -19.95 -12.27
CA ARG A 382 -18.33 -18.92 -11.52
C ARG A 382 -17.37 -17.91 -10.87
N VAL A 383 -16.29 -18.40 -10.24
CA VAL A 383 -15.25 -17.52 -9.66
C VAL A 383 -14.62 -16.62 -10.72
N ARG A 384 -14.28 -17.16 -11.91
CA ARG A 384 -13.72 -16.35 -13.01
C ARG A 384 -14.69 -15.29 -13.51
N ASN A 385 -15.95 -15.67 -13.74
CA ASN A 385 -16.98 -14.75 -14.22
C ASN A 385 -17.22 -13.61 -13.23
N GLU A 386 -17.39 -13.92 -11.95
CA GLU A 386 -17.59 -12.91 -10.90
C GLU A 386 -16.41 -11.93 -10.80
N LEU A 387 -15.17 -12.43 -10.93
CA LEU A 387 -13.97 -11.58 -10.94
C LEU A 387 -13.93 -10.64 -12.15
N LEU A 388 -14.29 -11.14 -13.33
CA LEU A 388 -14.30 -10.35 -14.56
C LEU A 388 -15.43 -9.32 -14.55
N GLU A 389 -16.64 -9.71 -14.14
CA GLU A 389 -17.80 -8.82 -14.04
C GLU A 389 -17.52 -7.64 -13.10
N ARG A 390 -16.90 -7.89 -11.94
CA ARG A 390 -16.48 -6.82 -11.01
C ARG A 390 -15.50 -5.84 -11.65
N ILE A 391 -14.53 -6.33 -12.41
CA ILE A 391 -13.51 -5.51 -13.08
C ILE A 391 -14.13 -4.72 -14.23
N GLU A 392 -14.95 -5.35 -15.06
CA GLU A 392 -15.65 -4.72 -16.18
C GLU A 392 -16.59 -3.62 -15.68
N SER A 393 -17.37 -3.88 -14.63
CA SER A 393 -18.24 -2.90 -13.99
C SER A 393 -17.46 -1.69 -13.46
N ALA A 394 -16.35 -1.92 -12.75
CA ALA A 394 -15.49 -0.84 -12.25
C ALA A 394 -14.80 -0.06 -13.37
N ALA A 395 -14.35 -0.72 -14.44
CA ALA A 395 -13.76 -0.08 -15.61
C ALA A 395 -14.78 0.77 -16.37
N GLN A 396 -16.02 0.29 -16.49
CA GLN A 396 -17.12 1.00 -17.12
C GLN A 396 -17.52 2.25 -16.32
N ASP A 397 -17.53 2.19 -14.98
CA ASP A 397 -17.76 3.37 -14.13
C ASP A 397 -16.70 4.45 -14.39
N VAL A 398 -15.42 4.07 -14.49
CA VAL A 398 -14.33 5.00 -14.85
C VAL A 398 -14.57 5.62 -16.23
N ALA A 399 -14.91 4.81 -17.22
CA ALA A 399 -15.16 5.27 -18.58
C ALA A 399 -16.35 6.24 -18.65
N TYR A 400 -17.47 5.90 -18.00
CA TYR A 400 -18.68 6.71 -17.96
C TYR A 400 -18.44 8.05 -17.27
N ARG A 401 -17.81 8.04 -16.10
CA ARG A 401 -17.46 9.26 -15.37
C ARG A 401 -16.53 10.19 -16.16
N LEU A 402 -15.56 9.61 -16.87
CA LEU A 402 -14.63 10.36 -17.69
C LEU A 402 -15.34 10.97 -18.91
N ALA A 403 -16.24 10.23 -19.55
CA ALA A 403 -17.06 10.74 -20.66
C ALA A 403 -17.91 11.95 -20.24
N GLU A 404 -18.46 11.91 -19.02
CA GLU A 404 -19.21 13.03 -18.44
C GLU A 404 -18.34 14.12 -17.81
N ARG A 405 -17.01 13.96 -17.85
CA ARG A 405 -16.03 14.89 -17.26
C ARG A 405 -16.36 15.25 -15.81
N ARG A 406 -16.75 14.26 -15.00
CA ARG A 406 -16.99 14.43 -13.55
C ARG A 406 -15.67 14.27 -12.77
N PRO A 407 -14.99 15.36 -12.36
CA PRO A 407 -13.71 15.25 -11.68
C PRO A 407 -13.89 14.82 -10.22
N LEU A 408 -13.00 13.96 -9.74
CA LEU A 408 -12.81 13.70 -8.32
C LEU A 408 -11.61 14.50 -7.80
N SER A 409 -11.42 14.61 -6.48
CA SER A 409 -10.14 15.09 -5.94
C SER A 409 -8.99 14.19 -6.40
N SER A 410 -7.75 14.69 -6.44
CA SER A 410 -6.64 13.90 -6.99
C SER A 410 -6.37 12.66 -6.15
N GLU A 411 -6.60 12.73 -4.84
CA GLU A 411 -6.55 11.59 -3.93
C GLU A 411 -7.65 10.55 -4.22
N GLU A 412 -8.88 10.99 -4.47
CA GLU A 412 -9.98 10.08 -4.83
C GLU A 412 -9.75 9.42 -6.19
N GLU A 413 -9.26 10.15 -7.20
CA GLU A 413 -8.86 9.58 -8.49
C GLU A 413 -7.82 8.47 -8.30
N TRP A 414 -6.83 8.73 -7.44
CA TRP A 414 -5.80 7.76 -7.11
C TRP A 414 -6.38 6.55 -6.37
N ARG A 415 -7.27 6.74 -5.40
CA ARG A 415 -7.96 5.65 -4.70
C ARG A 415 -8.80 4.78 -5.63
N HIS A 416 -9.57 5.38 -6.54
CA HIS A 416 -10.36 4.64 -7.52
C HIS A 416 -9.47 3.76 -8.40
N PHE A 417 -8.35 4.30 -8.87
CA PHE A 417 -7.34 3.52 -9.59
C PHE A 417 -6.79 2.36 -8.74
N LEU A 418 -6.44 2.59 -7.47
CA LEU A 418 -5.91 1.54 -6.60
C LEU A 418 -6.92 0.42 -6.31
N ALA A 419 -8.20 0.76 -6.18
CA ALA A 419 -9.26 -0.23 -6.01
C ALA A 419 -9.36 -1.14 -7.25
N LEU A 420 -9.36 -0.55 -8.45
CA LEU A 420 -9.35 -1.32 -9.70
C LEU A 420 -8.08 -2.17 -9.86
N GLN A 421 -6.91 -1.60 -9.55
CA GLN A 421 -5.64 -2.33 -9.54
C GLN A 421 -5.68 -3.55 -8.60
N GLN A 422 -6.25 -3.39 -7.40
CA GLN A 422 -6.38 -4.47 -6.43
C GLN A 422 -7.30 -5.58 -6.95
N GLN A 423 -8.41 -5.22 -7.61
CA GLN A 423 -9.29 -6.20 -8.26
C GLN A 423 -8.57 -6.97 -9.38
N CYS A 424 -7.83 -6.28 -10.26
CA CYS A 424 -7.01 -6.94 -11.29
C CYS A 424 -5.95 -7.88 -10.69
N THR A 425 -5.30 -7.46 -9.60
CA THR A 425 -4.30 -8.26 -8.89
C THR A 425 -4.94 -9.51 -8.28
N LEU A 426 -6.09 -9.37 -7.63
CA LEU A 426 -6.86 -10.48 -7.08
C LEU A 426 -7.27 -11.45 -8.18
N ALA A 427 -7.87 -10.94 -9.27
CA ALA A 427 -8.31 -11.75 -10.39
C ALA A 427 -7.16 -12.52 -11.06
N THR A 428 -5.99 -11.89 -11.18
CA THR A 428 -4.77 -12.54 -11.67
C THR A 428 -4.28 -13.65 -10.73
N ASN A 429 -4.27 -13.39 -9.42
CA ASN A 429 -3.81 -14.36 -8.42
C ASN A 429 -4.73 -15.59 -8.35
N LEU A 430 -6.03 -15.40 -8.51
CA LEU A 430 -7.04 -16.47 -8.42
C LEU A 430 -7.22 -17.18 -9.76
N GLY A 431 -7.48 -16.43 -10.83
CA GLY A 431 -7.85 -16.94 -12.15
C GLY A 431 -6.68 -17.25 -13.09
N GLY A 432 -5.46 -16.85 -12.74
CA GLY A 432 -4.28 -17.09 -13.55
C GLY A 432 -4.19 -16.20 -14.80
N LEU A 433 -3.45 -16.67 -15.81
CA LEU A 433 -3.06 -15.86 -16.97
C LEU A 433 -4.23 -15.53 -17.91
N GLU A 434 -5.21 -16.44 -18.05
CA GLU A 434 -6.38 -16.24 -18.90
C GLU A 434 -7.24 -15.08 -18.38
N VAL A 435 -7.59 -15.12 -17.09
CA VAL A 435 -8.34 -14.04 -16.44
C VAL A 435 -7.55 -12.73 -16.46
N ARG A 436 -6.23 -12.79 -16.28
CA ARG A 436 -5.37 -11.59 -16.40
C ARG A 436 -5.47 -10.92 -17.76
N ARG A 437 -5.49 -11.68 -18.86
CA ARG A 437 -5.64 -11.14 -20.22
C ARG A 437 -6.98 -10.43 -20.39
N LEU A 438 -8.08 -11.10 -20.04
CA LEU A 438 -9.43 -10.54 -20.13
C LEU A 438 -9.61 -9.29 -19.25
N ALA A 439 -9.11 -9.35 -18.02
CA ALA A 439 -9.11 -8.21 -17.11
C ALA A 439 -8.29 -7.02 -17.65
N PHE A 440 -7.14 -7.29 -18.29
CA PHE A 440 -6.34 -6.25 -18.92
C PHE A 440 -7.10 -5.61 -20.08
N ASP A 441 -7.72 -6.39 -20.96
CA ASP A 441 -8.49 -5.86 -22.09
C ASP A 441 -9.62 -4.92 -21.63
N ALA A 442 -10.31 -5.27 -20.53
CA ALA A 442 -11.35 -4.45 -19.93
C ALA A 442 -10.83 -3.11 -19.37
N VAL A 443 -9.67 -3.10 -18.70
CA VAL A 443 -9.16 -1.90 -17.98
C VAL A 443 -8.21 -1.04 -18.80
N ASN A 444 -7.59 -1.59 -19.86
CA ASN A 444 -6.52 -0.96 -20.63
C ASN A 444 -6.95 0.41 -21.19
N VAL A 445 -8.09 0.45 -21.88
CA VAL A 445 -8.60 1.67 -22.53
C VAL A 445 -9.12 2.70 -21.51
N PRO A 446 -10.01 2.33 -20.55
CA PRO A 446 -10.50 3.29 -19.55
C PRO A 446 -9.38 3.93 -18.74
N LEU A 447 -8.40 3.16 -18.26
CA LEU A 447 -7.29 3.70 -17.47
C LEU A 447 -6.29 4.50 -18.33
N CYS A 448 -6.08 4.13 -19.59
CA CYS A 448 -5.26 4.93 -20.51
C CYS A 448 -5.88 6.31 -20.72
N ASN A 449 -7.20 6.37 -20.93
CA ASN A 449 -7.92 7.62 -21.12
C ASN A 449 -7.94 8.46 -19.84
N LEU A 450 -8.15 7.84 -18.67
CA LEU A 450 -8.07 8.53 -17.38
C LEU A 450 -6.67 9.11 -17.15
N GLY A 451 -5.62 8.32 -17.37
CA GLY A 451 -4.24 8.79 -17.26
C GLY A 451 -3.93 9.95 -18.21
N ALA A 452 -4.39 9.90 -19.45
CA ALA A 452 -4.21 10.97 -20.43
C ALA A 452 -4.93 12.26 -20.02
N TRP A 453 -6.16 12.13 -19.50
CA TRP A 453 -6.94 13.26 -19.00
C TRP A 453 -6.29 13.92 -17.77
N LEU A 454 -5.86 13.10 -16.80
CA LEU A 454 -5.11 13.57 -15.63
C LEU A 454 -3.82 14.29 -16.03
N PHE A 455 -3.08 13.74 -17.00
CA PHE A 455 -1.81 14.31 -17.45
C PHE A 455 -1.99 15.62 -18.24
N ASN A 456 -2.90 15.64 -19.22
CA ASN A 456 -3.04 16.74 -20.17
C ASN A 456 -3.95 17.85 -19.65
N GLU A 457 -5.12 17.52 -19.11
CA GLU A 457 -6.11 18.51 -18.69
C GLU A 457 -5.89 18.95 -17.24
N ARG A 458 -5.67 18.01 -16.32
CA ARG A 458 -5.56 18.32 -14.88
C ARG A 458 -4.14 18.59 -14.38
N GLN A 459 -3.12 18.36 -15.21
CA GLN A 459 -1.71 18.50 -14.84
C GLN A 459 -1.29 17.61 -13.65
N GLU A 460 -2.03 16.53 -13.38
CA GLU A 460 -1.76 15.53 -12.33
C GLU A 460 -0.77 14.46 -12.81
N LYS A 461 0.38 14.93 -13.30
CA LYS A 461 1.37 14.12 -14.03
C LYS A 461 1.95 12.97 -13.22
N ALA A 462 2.11 13.17 -11.91
CA ALA A 462 2.70 12.16 -11.02
C ALA A 462 1.83 10.90 -10.91
N ILE A 463 0.54 11.06 -10.61
CA ILE A 463 -0.40 9.92 -10.50
C ILE A 463 -0.72 9.32 -11.87
N ALA A 464 -0.85 10.14 -12.92
CA ALA A 464 -1.01 9.65 -14.30
C ALA A 464 0.18 8.77 -14.73
N ASN A 465 1.42 9.20 -14.44
CA ASN A 465 2.61 8.39 -14.71
C ASN A 465 2.63 7.10 -13.88
N GLY A 466 2.12 7.13 -12.64
CA GLY A 466 1.90 5.92 -11.83
C GLY A 466 0.97 4.91 -12.50
N MET A 467 -0.15 5.38 -13.07
CA MET A 467 -1.10 4.54 -13.82
C MET A 467 -0.44 3.95 -15.09
N PHE A 468 0.27 4.77 -15.87
CA PHE A 468 0.96 4.29 -17.08
C PHE A 468 2.06 3.28 -16.79
N ARG A 469 2.73 3.37 -15.63
CA ARG A 469 3.73 2.36 -15.22
C ARG A 469 3.09 1.02 -14.92
N TRP A 470 1.96 1.04 -14.23
CA TRP A 470 1.22 -0.18 -13.96
C TRP A 470 0.70 -0.78 -15.28
N LEU A 471 0.10 0.02 -16.17
CA LEU A 471 -0.30 -0.44 -17.50
C LEU A 471 0.86 -1.00 -18.32
N LEU A 472 2.06 -0.41 -18.24
CA LEU A 472 3.26 -0.93 -18.89
C LEU A 472 3.73 -2.26 -18.31
N GLU A 473 3.60 -2.46 -17.00
CA GLU A 473 3.92 -3.72 -16.34
C GLU A 473 2.94 -4.81 -16.76
N GLU A 474 1.64 -4.53 -16.74
CA GLU A 474 0.61 -5.46 -17.21
C GLU A 474 0.74 -5.77 -18.71
N SER A 475 0.98 -4.76 -19.56
CA SER A 475 1.07 -4.95 -21.00
C SER A 475 2.26 -5.83 -21.40
N ARG A 476 3.34 -5.86 -20.61
CA ARG A 476 4.48 -6.75 -20.85
C ARG A 476 4.15 -8.22 -20.63
N ASP A 477 3.19 -8.49 -19.75
CA ASP A 477 2.82 -9.85 -19.39
C ASP A 477 1.66 -10.36 -20.26
N VAL A 478 0.70 -9.50 -20.62
CA VAL A 478 -0.53 -9.91 -21.34
C VAL A 478 -0.93 -9.03 -22.53
N GLY A 479 -0.34 -7.85 -22.71
CA GLY A 479 -0.73 -6.90 -23.75
C GLY A 479 -0.03 -7.11 -25.10
N THR A 480 -0.36 -6.26 -26.06
CA THR A 480 0.28 -6.25 -27.38
C THR A 480 1.62 -5.49 -27.37
N GLU A 481 2.44 -5.68 -28.41
CA GLU A 481 3.67 -4.89 -28.58
C GLU A 481 3.35 -3.39 -28.73
N GLU A 482 2.23 -3.06 -29.37
CA GLU A 482 1.76 -1.68 -29.55
C GLU A 482 1.39 -1.04 -28.21
N ASP A 483 0.68 -1.76 -27.33
CA ASP A 483 0.36 -1.31 -25.97
C ASP A 483 1.66 -1.02 -25.19
N CYS A 484 2.61 -1.96 -25.21
CA CYS A 484 3.90 -1.80 -24.56
C CYS A 484 4.64 -0.54 -25.04
N ARG A 485 4.70 -0.32 -26.36
CA ARG A 485 5.36 0.83 -26.96
C ARG A 485 4.65 2.13 -26.58
N ARG A 486 3.31 2.16 -26.60
CA ARG A 486 2.50 3.30 -26.18
C ARG A 486 2.78 3.67 -24.73
N TYR A 487 2.75 2.71 -23.81
CA TYR A 487 2.98 2.99 -22.39
C TYR A 487 4.44 3.33 -22.08
N GLN A 488 5.40 2.75 -22.79
CA GLN A 488 6.80 3.14 -22.66
C GLN A 488 7.02 4.61 -23.01
N ASN A 489 6.35 5.12 -24.05
CA ASN A 489 6.39 6.53 -24.42
C ASN A 489 5.74 7.41 -23.33
N ASN A 490 4.55 7.03 -22.86
CA ASN A 490 3.84 7.77 -21.80
C ASN A 490 4.60 7.81 -20.47
N VAL A 491 5.29 6.71 -20.11
CA VAL A 491 6.15 6.66 -18.91
C VAL A 491 7.40 7.51 -19.07
N GLY A 492 7.93 7.59 -20.29
CA GLY A 492 9.09 8.42 -20.65
C GLY A 492 8.82 9.93 -20.61
N CYS A 493 7.56 10.34 -20.72
CA CYS A 493 7.15 11.73 -20.49
C CYS A 493 7.49 12.16 -19.05
N ASN A 494 8.03 13.37 -18.89
CA ASN A 494 8.50 13.83 -17.58
C ASN A 494 7.33 14.01 -16.59
N PRO A 495 7.32 13.29 -15.45
CA PRO A 495 6.24 13.33 -14.47
C PRO A 495 6.24 14.58 -13.58
#